data_AF-A0A8T7BIY6-F1
#
_entry.id   AF-A0A8T7BIY6-F1
#
_cell.length_a   1.000
_cell.length_b   1.000
_cell.length_c   1.000
_cell.angle_alpha   90.00
_cell.angle_beta   90.00
_cell.angle_gamma   90.00
#
_symmetry.space_group_name_H-M   'P 1'
#
loop_
_entity.id
_entity.type
_entity.pdbx_description
1 polymer ?
#
loop_
_entity_poly.entity_id
_entity_poly.type
_entity_poly.pdbx_seq_one_letter_code
_entity_poly.pdbx_strand_id
1 'polypeptide(L)'
;MNYFIRNNKLTGIILLLMSGLYSVQAQDYPSAILQFADTVYTNATIVTLDDHEMNSNPGTIAEAMAVRDEIIIGIGSNEDMLRLAGPDTEVVDLLGKTVLPGIVESHVHPMGSSEAYA
;
A
#
# COMPACT_ATOMS: atom_id res chain seq x y z
N MET A 1 -9.55 70.38 15.43
CA MET A 1 -10.79 69.83 14.81
C MET A 1 -10.97 68.42 15.35
N ASN A 2 -11.89 68.25 16.31
CA ASN A 2 -12.14 66.98 16.98
C ASN A 2 -12.88 66.02 16.04
N TYR A 3 -12.46 64.75 15.98
CA TYR A 3 -13.41 63.64 15.90
C TYR A 3 -12.98 62.53 16.85
N PHE A 4 -13.76 62.45 17.92
CA PHE A 4 -13.78 61.45 18.97
C PHE A 4 -14.50 60.22 18.40
N ILE A 5 -13.83 59.08 18.21
CA ILE A 5 -14.52 57.80 17.97
C ILE A 5 -14.13 56.79 19.06
N ARG A 6 -15.19 56.41 19.76
CA ARG A 6 -15.31 55.48 20.89
C ARG A 6 -14.61 54.14 20.69
N ASN A 7 -14.03 53.69 21.80
CA ASN A 7 -13.76 52.31 22.16
C ASN A 7 -14.84 51.32 21.67
N ASN A 8 -14.46 50.40 20.78
CA ASN A 8 -15.21 49.18 20.53
C ASN A 8 -14.33 47.97 20.92
N LYS A 9 -14.41 47.55 22.19
CA LYS A 9 -13.84 46.28 22.66
C LYS A 9 -14.61 45.03 22.15
N LEU A 10 -15.43 45.19 21.11
CA LEU A 10 -16.35 44.18 20.59
C LEU A 10 -15.86 43.50 19.30
N THR A 11 -14.87 44.07 18.61
CA THR A 11 -14.34 43.49 17.37
C THR A 11 -13.33 42.36 17.60
N GLY A 12 -12.81 42.21 18.83
CA GLY A 12 -11.83 41.16 19.19
C GLY A 12 -12.42 39.87 19.75
N ILE A 13 -13.71 39.84 20.10
CA ILE A 13 -14.35 38.68 20.76
C ILE A 13 -15.02 37.74 19.74
N ILE A 14 -15.36 38.23 18.54
CA ILE A 14 -16.00 37.42 17.50
C ILE A 14 -15.02 36.46 16.81
N LEU A 15 -13.71 36.79 16.77
CA LEU A 15 -12.67 35.92 16.19
C LEU A 15 -12.13 34.86 17.16
N LEU A 16 -12.45 34.97 18.46
CA LEU A 16 -11.96 34.04 19.49
C LEU A 16 -13.08 33.09 20.00
N LEU A 17 -14.33 33.33 19.60
CA LEU A 17 -15.47 32.43 19.86
C LEU A 17 -15.71 31.41 18.71
N MET A 18 -14.98 31.53 17.61
CA MET A 18 -14.99 30.59 16.47
C MET A 18 -13.71 29.73 16.42
N SER A 19 -13.01 29.57 17.54
CA SER A 19 -11.82 28.70 17.66
C SER A 19 -11.95 27.65 18.76
N GLY A 20 -13.03 27.66 19.54
CA GLY A 20 -13.34 26.62 20.51
C GLY A 20 -14.37 25.66 19.93
N LEU A 21 -14.00 24.38 19.79
CA LEU A 21 -14.83 23.26 19.30
C LEU A 21 -14.82 23.03 17.79
N TYR A 22 -13.66 23.06 17.14
CA TYR A 22 -13.42 22.04 16.14
C TYR A 22 -12.82 20.86 16.90
N SER A 23 -13.69 20.01 17.44
CA SER A 23 -13.30 18.61 17.62
C SER A 23 -12.83 18.17 16.24
N VAL A 24 -11.53 18.00 16.06
CA VAL A 24 -11.00 17.22 14.95
C VAL A 24 -11.53 15.82 15.21
N GLN A 25 -12.74 15.54 14.74
CA GLN A 25 -13.10 14.17 14.48
C GLN A 25 -12.13 13.74 13.38
N ALA A 26 -11.32 12.72 13.67
CA ALA A 26 -10.70 11.95 12.60
C ALA A 26 -11.83 11.64 11.62
N GLN A 27 -11.73 12.20 10.42
CA GLN A 27 -12.73 11.99 9.41
C GLN A 27 -12.58 10.52 9.00
N ASP A 28 -13.53 9.68 9.40
CA ASP A 28 -13.60 8.29 8.97
C ASP A 28 -13.77 8.29 7.45
N TYR A 29 -12.64 8.30 6.73
CA TYR A 29 -12.64 8.20 5.29
C TYR A 29 -13.21 6.81 4.93
N PRO A 30 -14.16 6.71 3.99
CA PRO A 30 -14.62 5.40 3.55
C PRO A 30 -13.41 4.60 3.07
N SER A 31 -13.26 3.36 3.52
CA SER A 31 -12.19 2.45 3.07
C SER A 31 -12.13 2.27 1.55
N ALA A 32 -13.22 2.60 0.86
CA ALA A 32 -13.31 2.66 -0.60
C ALA A 32 -12.62 3.87 -1.26
N ILE A 33 -12.36 4.97 -0.53
CA ILE A 33 -11.79 6.22 -1.07
C ILE A 33 -10.27 6.33 -0.83
N LEU A 34 -9.73 5.57 0.13
CA LEU A 34 -8.29 5.46 0.39
C LEU A 34 -7.91 3.98 0.35
N GLN A 35 -7.92 3.42 -0.85
CA GLN A 35 -7.46 2.07 -1.06
C GLN A 35 -5.91 2.07 -1.05
N PHE A 36 -5.33 2.10 0.16
CA PHE A 36 -3.90 1.93 0.45
C PHE A 36 -3.53 0.46 0.65
N ALA A 37 -2.37 0.03 0.15
CA ALA A 37 -1.92 -1.36 0.29
C ALA A 37 -1.82 -1.76 1.76
N ASP A 38 -2.08 -3.01 2.10
CA ASP A 38 -1.77 -3.54 3.44
C ASP A 38 -0.25 -3.73 3.56
N THR A 39 0.37 -4.25 2.50
CA THR A 39 1.81 -4.46 2.42
C THR A 39 2.36 -4.03 1.07
N VAL A 40 3.52 -3.36 1.07
CA VAL A 40 4.32 -3.09 -0.12
C VAL A 40 5.69 -3.74 0.04
N TYR A 41 6.01 -4.67 -0.85
CA TYR A 41 7.33 -5.28 -0.96
C TYR A 41 8.17 -4.50 -1.95
N THR A 42 9.36 -4.06 -1.55
CA THR A 42 10.27 -3.22 -2.36
C THR A 42 11.63 -3.86 -2.53
N ASN A 43 12.44 -3.28 -3.42
CA ASN A 43 13.83 -3.66 -3.67
C ASN A 43 13.96 -5.16 -3.96
N ALA A 44 13.17 -5.63 -4.93
CA ALA A 44 13.11 -7.03 -5.31
C ALA A 44 13.40 -7.23 -6.80
N THR A 45 13.59 -8.48 -7.20
CA THR A 45 13.42 -8.92 -8.59
C THR A 45 12.16 -9.77 -8.64
N ILE A 46 11.03 -9.19 -9.03
CA ILE A 46 9.74 -9.88 -9.12
C ILE A 46 9.57 -10.38 -10.54
N VAL A 47 9.50 -11.70 -10.72
CA VAL A 47 9.29 -12.33 -12.03
C VAL A 47 7.86 -12.83 -12.10
N THR A 48 7.04 -12.33 -13.02
CA THR A 48 5.59 -12.64 -13.04
C THR A 48 5.23 -13.92 -13.77
N LEU A 49 6.08 -14.39 -14.70
CA LEU A 49 5.81 -15.55 -15.56
C LEU A 49 4.51 -15.39 -16.37
N ASP A 50 4.29 -14.19 -16.90
CA ASP A 50 3.10 -13.80 -17.67
C ASP A 50 3.31 -13.81 -19.20
N ASP A 51 4.47 -14.25 -19.70
CA ASP A 51 4.61 -14.56 -21.13
C ASP A 51 3.91 -15.89 -21.43
N HIS A 52 2.97 -15.85 -22.37
CA HIS A 52 2.19 -17.00 -22.81
C HIS A 52 2.75 -17.66 -24.07
N GLU A 53 3.83 -17.13 -24.64
CA GLU A 53 4.53 -17.73 -25.76
C GLU A 53 5.43 -18.91 -25.33
N MET A 54 5.69 -19.81 -26.28
CA MET A 54 6.58 -20.96 -26.07
C MET A 54 8.05 -20.56 -26.30
N ASN A 55 8.56 -19.71 -25.42
CA ASN A 55 9.92 -19.17 -25.49
C ASN A 55 10.57 -19.16 -24.07
N SER A 56 11.78 -18.58 -23.94
CA SER A 56 12.48 -18.46 -22.65
C SER A 56 12.28 -17.11 -21.95
N ASN A 57 11.41 -16.25 -22.47
CA ASN A 57 11.11 -14.95 -21.89
C ASN A 57 10.16 -15.16 -20.70
N PRO A 58 10.52 -14.73 -19.48
CA PRO A 58 9.66 -14.89 -18.32
C PRO A 58 8.53 -13.84 -18.25
N GLY A 59 8.45 -12.93 -19.22
CA GLY A 59 7.48 -11.84 -19.20
C GLY A 59 7.94 -10.67 -18.33
N THR A 60 7.04 -10.13 -17.52
CA THR A 60 7.30 -8.93 -16.71
C THR A 60 8.31 -9.20 -15.59
N ILE A 61 9.32 -8.33 -15.50
CA ILE A 61 10.25 -8.24 -14.37
C ILE A 61 10.07 -6.86 -13.72
N ALA A 62 9.80 -6.85 -12.42
CA ALA A 62 9.49 -5.64 -11.66
C ALA A 62 10.29 -5.54 -10.36
N GLU A 63 10.26 -4.37 -9.73
CA GLU A 63 11.07 -4.07 -8.54
C GLU A 63 10.28 -4.16 -7.24
N ALA A 64 8.96 -4.00 -7.31
CA ALA A 64 8.08 -3.92 -6.16
C ALA A 64 6.66 -4.43 -6.46
N MET A 65 5.93 -4.78 -5.39
CA MET A 65 4.56 -5.26 -5.45
C MET A 65 3.76 -4.75 -4.25
N ALA A 66 2.51 -4.36 -4.49
CA ALA A 66 1.56 -3.92 -3.48
C ALA A 66 0.42 -4.95 -3.33
N VAL A 67 0.08 -5.28 -2.08
CA VAL A 67 -0.93 -6.28 -1.73
C VAL A 67 -1.98 -5.65 -0.83
N ARG A 68 -3.26 -5.94 -1.06
CA ARG A 68 -4.37 -5.69 -0.13
C ARG A 68 -5.32 -6.87 -0.12
N ASP A 69 -5.82 -7.24 1.06
CA ASP A 69 -6.83 -8.29 1.22
C ASP A 69 -6.41 -9.60 0.52
N GLU A 70 -5.13 -9.95 0.64
CA GLU A 70 -4.49 -11.11 -0.01
C GLU A 70 -4.41 -11.04 -1.55
N ILE A 71 -4.83 -9.92 -2.15
CA ILE A 71 -4.80 -9.67 -3.59
C ILE A 71 -3.67 -8.72 -3.95
N ILE A 72 -2.94 -9.04 -5.03
CA ILE A 72 -1.97 -8.14 -5.63
C ILE A 72 -2.71 -7.02 -6.35
N ILE A 73 -2.55 -5.78 -5.88
CA ILE A 73 -3.21 -4.59 -6.46
C ILE A 73 -2.28 -3.78 -7.38
N GLY A 74 -0.99 -4.12 -7.39
CA GLY A 74 0.00 -3.48 -8.25
C GLY A 74 1.33 -4.23 -8.27
N ILE A 75 2.00 -4.20 -9.41
CA ILE A 75 3.37 -4.66 -9.63
C ILE A 75 4.05 -3.59 -10.49
N GLY A 76 5.27 -3.17 -10.16
CA GLY A 76 5.95 -2.14 -10.93
C GLY A 76 7.28 -1.68 -10.32
N SER A 77 7.63 -0.41 -10.55
CA SER A 77 8.81 0.21 -9.95
C SER A 77 8.62 0.39 -8.44
N ASN A 78 9.74 0.53 -7.72
CA ASN A 78 9.70 0.87 -6.30
C ASN A 78 8.88 2.14 -6.03
N GLU A 79 9.07 3.16 -6.85
CA GLU A 79 8.39 4.45 -6.68
C GLU A 79 6.88 4.30 -6.87
N ASP A 80 6.44 3.63 -7.94
CA ASP A 80 5.01 3.47 -8.24
C ASP A 80 4.28 2.71 -7.12
N MET A 81 4.89 1.65 -6.59
CA MET A 81 4.27 0.85 -5.53
C MET A 81 4.27 1.57 -4.19
N LEU A 82 5.29 2.38 -3.88
CA LEU A 82 5.30 3.22 -2.69
C LEU A 82 4.20 4.30 -2.72
N ARG A 83 3.74 4.75 -3.89
CA ARG A 83 2.58 5.67 -3.97
C ARG A 83 1.25 5.02 -3.57
N LEU A 84 1.20 3.69 -3.52
CA LEU A 84 0.05 2.94 -3.03
C LEU A 84 0.08 2.73 -1.51
N ALA A 85 1.17 3.12 -0.83
CA ALA A 85 1.28 3.02 0.63
C ALA A 85 0.50 4.15 1.32
N GLY A 86 -0.16 3.78 2.42
CA GLY A 86 -0.88 4.67 3.33
C GLY A 86 -0.30 4.65 4.74
N PRO A 87 -0.99 5.31 5.69
CA PRO A 87 -0.52 5.42 7.07
C PRO A 87 -0.27 4.09 7.78
N ASP A 88 -1.06 3.06 7.44
CA ASP A 88 -1.01 1.75 8.09
C ASP A 88 -0.33 0.66 7.24
N THR A 89 0.22 1.03 6.07
CA THR A 89 0.88 0.08 5.17
C THR A 89 2.20 -0.40 5.75
N GLU A 90 2.41 -1.72 5.79
CA GLU A 90 3.71 -2.30 6.07
C GLU A 90 4.59 -2.23 4.80
N VAL A 91 5.78 -1.65 4.91
CA VAL A 91 6.76 -1.63 3.81
C VAL A 91 7.89 -2.60 4.14
N VAL A 92 8.09 -3.59 3.27
CA VAL A 92 9.08 -4.66 3.44
C VAL A 92 10.15 -4.54 2.37
N ASP A 93 11.38 -4.21 2.77
CA ASP A 93 12.57 -4.25 1.90
C ASP A 93 13.03 -5.70 1.72
N LEU A 94 12.99 -6.19 0.48
CA LEU A 94 13.39 -7.56 0.15
C LEU A 94 14.90 -7.71 -0.13
N LEU A 95 15.69 -6.65 -0.01
CA LEU A 95 17.16 -6.68 -0.08
C LEU A 95 17.70 -7.29 -1.39
N GLY A 96 17.04 -7.01 -2.51
CA GLY A 96 17.37 -7.53 -3.84
C GLY A 96 16.98 -8.98 -4.07
N LYS A 97 16.19 -9.61 -3.17
CA LYS A 97 15.75 -11.00 -3.34
C LYS A 97 14.77 -11.14 -4.51
N THR A 98 14.72 -12.36 -5.06
CA THR A 98 13.78 -12.72 -6.13
C THR A 98 12.45 -13.17 -5.56
N VAL A 99 11.36 -12.67 -6.13
CA VAL A 99 9.98 -13.14 -5.88
C VAL A 99 9.50 -13.89 -7.11
N LEU A 100 8.94 -15.07 -6.88
CA LEU A 100 8.32 -15.92 -7.90
C LEU A 100 6.85 -16.16 -7.53
N PRO A 101 5.98 -16.46 -8.51
CA PRO A 101 4.67 -16.99 -8.21
C PRO A 101 4.80 -18.27 -7.38
N GLY A 102 3.83 -18.51 -6.50
CA GLY A 102 3.79 -19.73 -5.71
C GLY A 102 3.80 -20.96 -6.61
N ILE A 103 4.59 -21.98 -6.24
CA ILE A 103 4.63 -23.24 -6.98
C ILE A 103 3.29 -23.97 -6.78
N VAL A 104 2.59 -24.23 -7.88
CA VAL A 104 1.37 -25.05 -7.88
C VAL A 104 1.76 -26.47 -8.25
N GLU A 105 1.84 -27.34 -7.25
CA GLU A 105 2.04 -28.78 -7.47
C GLU A 105 0.74 -29.41 -7.97
N SER A 106 0.75 -29.85 -9.23
CA SER A 106 -0.43 -30.41 -9.89
C SER A 106 -0.69 -31.87 -9.52
N HIS A 107 0.36 -32.62 -9.17
CA HIS A 107 0.26 -34.04 -8.93
C HIS A 107 1.41 -34.54 -8.05
N VAL A 108 1.09 -34.86 -6.80
CA VAL A 108 2.01 -35.51 -5.85
C VAL A 108 1.43 -36.84 -5.39
N HIS A 109 2.29 -37.82 -5.12
CA HIS A 109 1.96 -39.02 -4.37
C HIS A 109 2.52 -38.87 -2.94
N PRO A 110 1.72 -38.44 -1.95
CA PRO A 110 2.22 -38.14 -0.61
C PRO A 110 2.79 -39.36 0.13
N MET A 111 2.43 -40.58 -0.29
CA MET A 111 2.82 -41.86 0.31
C MET A 111 3.80 -42.66 -0.57
N GLY A 112 4.75 -41.97 -1.20
CA GLY A 112 5.89 -42.58 -1.93
C GLY A 112 7.23 -42.50 -1.18
N SER A 113 7.26 -41.98 0.05
CA SER A 113 8.42 -42.03 0.94
C SER A 113 8.51 -43.34 1.76
N SER A 114 7.53 -44.24 1.62
CA SER A 114 7.53 -45.58 2.20
C SER A 114 7.82 -46.64 1.15
N GLU A 115 9.00 -47.26 1.26
CA GLU A 115 9.38 -48.58 0.73
C GLU A 115 9.62 -48.71 -0.78
N ALA A 116 10.91 -48.61 -1.15
CA ALA A 116 11.51 -49.58 -2.07
C ALA A 116 12.42 -50.51 -1.25
N TYR A 117 11.81 -51.42 -0.48
CA TYR A 117 12.42 -52.72 -0.21
C TYR A 117 12.01 -53.64 -1.36
N ALA A 118 12.97 -53.94 -2.23
CA ALA A 118 12.99 -55.16 -3.03
C ALA A 118 14.44 -55.66 -3.07
#